data_AF-A0A959PAI2-F1
#
_entry.id   AF-A0A959PAI2-F1
#
_cell.length_a   1.000
_cell.length_b   1.000
_cell.length_c   1.000
_cell.angle_alpha   90.00
_cell.angle_beta   90.00
_cell.angle_gamma   90.00
#
_symmetry.space_group_name_H-M   'P 1'
#
loop_
_entity.id
_entity.type
_entity.pdbx_description
1 polymer ?
#
loop_
_entity_poly.entity_id
_entity_poly.type
_entity_poly.pdbx_seq_one_letter_code
_entity_poly.pdbx_strand_id
1 'polypeptide(L)'
;MKFYITLLLALSFGAVLGQDLYDINNVTVIELTFEESNWDQIMDQNYSNGNEDRLLASCIVNGEPFDSVGVKYKGNSTYSA
;
A
#
# COMPACT_ATOMS: atom_id res chain seq x y z
N MET A 1 -41.71 -10.58 11.73
CA MET A 1 -40.69 -9.55 11.42
C MET A 1 -39.30 -9.89 11.97
N LYS A 2 -39.13 -10.17 13.27
CA LYS A 2 -37.80 -10.52 13.86
C LYS A 2 -37.11 -11.71 13.18
N PHE A 3 -37.84 -12.78 12.86
CA PHE A 3 -37.29 -13.99 12.22
C PHE A 3 -36.73 -13.75 10.81
N TYR A 4 -37.39 -12.88 10.03
CA TYR A 4 -36.93 -12.50 8.68
C TYR A 4 -35.67 -11.64 8.72
N ILE A 5 -35.53 -10.77 9.74
CA ILE A 5 -34.33 -9.96 9.94
C ILE A 5 -33.13 -10.83 10.30
N THR A 6 -33.33 -11.85 11.15
CA THR A 6 -32.26 -12.81 11.51
C THR A 6 -31.82 -13.65 10.31
N LEU A 7 -32.76 -14.05 9.45
CA LEU A 7 -32.45 -14.78 8.22
C LEU A 7 -31.65 -13.93 7.22
N LEU A 8 -32.00 -12.64 7.08
CA LEU A 8 -31.29 -11.71 6.20
C LEU A 8 -29.83 -11.48 6.64
N LEU A 9 -29.58 -11.42 7.95
CA LEU A 9 -28.25 -11.24 8.52
C LEU A 9 -27.36 -12.50 8.40
N ALA A 10 -27.97 -13.68 8.40
CA ALA A 10 -27.25 -14.94 8.18
C ALA A 10 -26.79 -15.10 6.73
N LEU A 11 -27.54 -14.55 5.76
CA LEU A 11 -27.18 -14.56 4.34
C LEU A 11 -26.08 -13.54 3.96
N SER A 12 -25.74 -12.59 4.85
CA SER A 12 -24.65 -11.63 4.60
C SER A 12 -23.25 -12.16 4.94
N PHE A 13 -23.12 -13.38 5.46
CA PHE A 13 -21.81 -14.02 5.65
C PHE A 13 -21.34 -14.66 4.32
N GLY A 14 -20.97 -13.82 3.36
CA GLY A 14 -20.14 -14.24 2.23
C GLY A 14 -18.73 -14.58 2.70
N ALA A 15 -18.07 -15.53 2.05
CA ALA A 15 -16.67 -15.82 2.31
C ALA A 15 -15.82 -14.58 1.99
N VAL A 16 -15.27 -13.94 3.02
CA VAL A 16 -14.27 -12.89 2.85
C VAL A 16 -12.97 -13.59 2.46
N LEU A 17 -12.63 -13.56 1.17
CA LEU A 17 -11.33 -14.01 0.70
C LEU A 17 -10.29 -12.99 1.19
N GLY A 18 -9.22 -13.48 1.81
CA GLY A 18 -8.09 -12.65 2.19
C GLY A 18 -7.36 -12.14 0.95
N GLN A 19 -6.60 -11.06 1.11
CA GLN A 19 -5.76 -10.52 0.03
C GLN A 19 -4.56 -11.46 -0.19
N ASP A 20 -4.29 -11.85 -1.44
CA ASP A 20 -3.20 -12.78 -1.79
C ASP A 20 -1.78 -12.19 -1.68
N LEU A 21 -1.61 -11.06 -0.98
CA LEU A 21 -0.34 -10.33 -0.85
C LEU A 21 0.82 -11.19 -0.32
N TYR A 22 0.51 -12.21 0.48
CA TYR A 22 1.48 -13.09 1.14
C TYR A 22 1.46 -14.54 0.60
N ASP A 23 0.99 -14.77 -0.63
CA ASP A 23 1.11 -16.08 -1.27
C ASP A 23 2.59 -16.44 -1.52
N ILE A 24 3.06 -17.54 -0.92
CA ILE A 24 4.45 -18.02 -1.07
C ILE A 24 4.78 -18.48 -2.49
N ASN A 25 3.75 -18.80 -3.30
CA ASN A 25 3.93 -19.25 -4.69
C ASN A 25 3.96 -18.08 -5.69
N ASN A 26 3.77 -16.85 -5.21
CA ASN A 26 3.73 -15.65 -6.04
C ASN A 26 4.73 -14.61 -5.55
N VAL A 27 5.37 -13.90 -6.47
CA VAL A 27 6.18 -12.73 -6.15
C VAL A 27 5.32 -11.50 -6.37
N THR A 28 5.01 -10.79 -5.28
CA THR A 28 4.30 -9.52 -5.34
C THR A 28 5.12 -8.47 -6.09
N VAL A 29 4.54 -7.90 -7.14
CA VAL A 29 5.13 -6.79 -7.90
C VAL A 29 4.46 -5.49 -7.44
N ILE A 30 5.27 -4.51 -7.05
CA ILE A 30 4.84 -3.17 -6.65
C ILE A 30 5.52 -2.17 -7.57
N GLU A 31 4.72 -1.47 -8.36
CA GLU A 31 5.19 -0.46 -9.31
C GLU A 31 4.77 0.92 -8.81
N LEU A 32 5.73 1.82 -8.60
CA LEU A 32 5.49 3.18 -8.13
C LEU A 32 5.72 4.17 -9.27
N THR A 33 4.81 5.13 -9.42
CA THR A 33 4.99 6.27 -10.32
C THR A 33 4.87 7.56 -9.52
N PHE A 34 5.93 8.36 -9.55
CA PHE A 34 6.01 9.67 -8.92
C PHE A 34 5.70 10.77 -9.94
N GLU A 35 5.05 11.84 -9.49
CA GLU A 35 4.85 13.03 -10.31
C GLU A 35 6.16 13.83 -10.46
N GLU A 36 6.97 13.84 -9.40
CA GLU A 36 8.23 14.56 -9.32
C GLU A 36 9.36 13.76 -10.00
N SER A 37 9.99 14.34 -11.02
CA SER A 37 11.15 13.71 -11.68
C SER A 37 12.37 13.56 -10.77
N ASN A 38 12.45 14.37 -9.71
CA ASN A 38 13.51 14.37 -8.69
C ASN A 38 13.07 13.69 -7.38
N TRP A 39 12.14 12.75 -7.45
CA TRP A 39 11.60 12.01 -6.30
C TRP A 39 12.68 11.47 -5.35
N ASP A 40 13.78 10.97 -5.91
CA ASP A 40 14.90 10.37 -5.18
C ASP A 40 15.56 11.39 -4.25
N GLN A 41 15.97 12.53 -4.83
CA GLN A 41 16.56 13.63 -4.09
C GLN A 41 15.62 14.19 -3.00
N ILE A 42 14.31 14.28 -3.28
CA ILE A 42 13.33 14.74 -2.30
C ILE A 42 13.27 13.77 -1.11
N MET A 43 13.23 12.47 -1.37
CA MET A 43 13.17 11.45 -0.31
C MET A 43 14.47 11.38 0.50
N ASP A 44 15.63 11.54 -0.14
CA ASP A 44 16.92 11.61 0.56
C ASP A 44 16.98 12.81 1.50
N GLN A 45 16.56 14.00 1.01
CA GLN A 45 16.51 15.21 1.84
C GLN A 45 15.55 15.04 3.02
N ASN A 46 14.39 14.42 2.81
CA ASN A 46 13.47 14.14 3.90
C ASN A 46 14.13 13.23 4.94
N TYR A 47 14.74 12.13 4.51
CA TYR A 47 15.41 11.19 5.41
C TYR A 47 16.58 11.83 6.17
N SER A 48 17.47 12.55 5.47
CA SER A 48 18.66 13.18 6.07
C SER A 48 18.31 14.25 7.09
N ASN A 49 17.19 14.95 6.88
CA ASN A 49 16.72 16.00 7.77
C ASN A 49 15.90 15.47 8.96
N GLY A 50 15.72 14.15 9.06
CA GLY A 50 14.83 13.53 10.05
C GLY A 50 13.36 13.89 9.83
N ASN A 51 13.00 14.26 8.60
CA ASN A 51 11.63 14.53 8.22
C ASN A 51 10.92 13.21 7.90
N GLU A 52 9.81 12.96 8.59
CA GLU A 52 9.02 11.74 8.46
C GLU A 52 7.95 11.83 7.34
N ASP A 53 7.95 12.93 6.60
CA ASP A 53 7.10 13.19 5.44
C ASP A 53 7.21 12.10 4.37
N ARG A 54 6.12 11.92 3.65
CA ARG A 54 5.97 10.92 2.59
C ARG A 54 5.71 11.64 1.28
N LEU A 55 6.47 11.29 0.26
CA LEU A 55 6.24 11.75 -1.10
C LEU A 55 5.01 11.01 -1.67
N LEU A 56 4.11 11.75 -2.31
CA LEU A 56 2.94 11.16 -2.94
C LEU A 56 3.34 10.44 -4.24
N ALA A 57 2.68 9.31 -4.49
CA ALA A 57 2.83 8.54 -5.71
C ALA A 57 1.51 7.82 -6.04
N SER A 58 1.41 7.35 -7.28
CA SER A 58 0.49 6.28 -7.64
C SER A 58 1.21 4.93 -7.58
N CYS A 59 0.45 3.87 -7.32
CA CYS A 59 1.00 2.53 -7.13
C CYS A 59 0.15 1.49 -7.88
N ILE A 60 0.78 0.48 -8.44
CA ILE A 60 0.12 -0.73 -8.94
C ILE A 60 0.69 -1.92 -8.16
N VAL A 61 -0.16 -2.67 -7.48
CA VAL A 61 0.22 -3.89 -6.75
C VAL A 61 -0.43 -5.08 -7.40
N ASN A 62 0.37 -5.96 -8.02
CA ASN A 62 -0.11 -7.12 -8.77
C ASN A 62 -1.18 -6.77 -9.83
N GLY A 63 -1.04 -5.61 -10.48
CA GLY A 63 -1.99 -5.10 -11.48
C GLY A 63 -3.17 -4.31 -10.90
N GLU A 64 -3.37 -4.31 -9.58
CA GLU A 64 -4.42 -3.52 -8.92
C GLU A 64 -3.93 -2.10 -8.64
N PRO A 65 -4.64 -1.04 -9.11
CA PRO A 65 -4.22 0.34 -8.93
C PRO A 65 -4.59 0.89 -7.55
N PHE A 66 -3.66 1.63 -6.95
CA PHE A 66 -3.81 2.38 -5.72
C PHE A 66 -3.38 3.81 -5.97
N ASP A 67 -4.31 4.74 -5.79
CA ASP A 67 -4.04 6.16 -5.93
C ASP A 67 -3.55 6.76 -4.60
N SER A 68 -2.80 7.86 -4.69
CA SER A 68 -2.43 8.70 -3.56
C SER A 68 -1.72 7.95 -2.41
N VAL A 69 -0.70 7.14 -2.74
CA VAL A 69 0.12 6.44 -1.73
C VAL A 69 1.27 7.31 -1.24
N GLY A 70 1.65 7.17 0.03
CA GLY A 70 2.78 7.89 0.62
C GLY A 70 4.05 7.04 0.75
N VAL A 71 5.09 7.40 0.00
CA VAL A 71 6.38 6.69 -0.06
C VAL A 71 7.46 7.46 0.72
N LYS A 72 8.35 6.74 1.41
CA LYS A 72 9.54 7.31 2.04
C LYS A 72 10.66 6.28 2.15
N TYR A 73 11.90 6.75 2.24
CA TYR A 73 13.02 5.90 2.61
C TYR A 73 12.94 5.43 4.05
N LYS A 74 13.44 4.21 4.27
CA LYS A 74 13.54 3.59 5.58
C LYS A 74 14.75 2.67 5.61
N GLY A 75 15.51 2.73 6.71
CA GLY A 75 16.58 1.77 6.98
C GLY A 75 17.72 2.41 7.74
N ASN A 76 17.82 2.15 9.05
CA ASN A 76 18.84 2.80 9.89
C ASN A 76 20.27 2.46 9.45
N SER A 77 20.51 1.19 9.08
CA SER A 77 21.85 0.69 8.73
C SER A 77 22.01 0.37 7.24
N THR A 78 20.93 0.47 6.47
CA THR A 78 20.89 0.12 5.05
C THR A 78 20.68 1.32 4.14
N TYR A 79 20.27 2.46 4.69
CA TYR A 79 20.17 3.69 3.93
C TYR A 79 21.57 4.17 3.50
N SER A 80 21.68 4.50 2.22
CA SER A 80 22.82 5.18 1.62
C SER A 80 22.26 6.12 0.56
N ALA A 81 22.43 7.42 0.79
CA ALA A 81 22.30 8.44 -0.24
C ALA A 81 23.49 8.40 -1.20
#